data_AF-A0A0T6BGK0-F1
#
_entry.id   AF-A0A0T6BGK0-F1
#
_cell.length_a   1.000
_cell.length_b   1.000
_cell.length_c   1.000
_cell.angle_alpha   90.00
_cell.angle_beta   90.00
_cell.angle_gamma   90.00
#
_symmetry.space_group_name_H-M   'P 1'
#
loop_
_entity.id
_entity.type
_entity.pdbx_description
1 polymer ?
#
loop_
_entity_poly.entity_id
_entity_poly.type
_entity_poly.pdbx_seq_one_letter_code
_entity_poly.pdbx_strand_id
1 'polypeptide(L)'
;MLEVLLHLKIKEVNLDQEKENEIKQKKIKSHKHNVLKLSKKEKKRKKRLQELETEMLETKAEENKQAKQKNLTEITKIVFGIYFRILKSSNNTKVLGVCLQGLTKFSHCINLDYYVDLLNMLNALLSEEWLGYREQIHCVQTVFTILHDQGDTINLDPTRFYTSLYSNLFYVHASKTHKDYQLLLKALSDVLVRRRKKITNKRTIGFVKRIATLSLQLLHNGSLASLALIKQILTQNKAVDVLLDPDSSVGDGDYQAEVNDPEYCNASTTALYELSLLRNHYHPVVSKFAKNVANGAPSTGEGSLPIQFSKSSPEQLFIDFDMSEMAFNPPVKPPMKTQAKRRRSRIQFIDPSFQRNCSS
;
A
#
# COMPACT_ATOMS: atom_id res chain seq x y z
N MET A 1 21.00 10.16 10.78
CA MET A 1 22.11 9.24 10.41
C MET A 1 21.59 8.01 9.68
N LEU A 2 20.77 7.14 10.30
CA LEU A 2 20.26 5.91 9.66
C LEU A 2 19.43 6.14 8.38
N GLU A 3 18.76 7.28 8.24
CA GLU A 3 18.00 7.68 7.04
C GLU A 3 18.86 7.72 5.76
N VAL A 4 20.18 7.87 5.87
CA VAL A 4 21.12 7.80 4.74
C VAL A 4 21.07 6.40 4.09
N LEU A 5 20.88 5.34 4.89
CA LEU A 5 20.76 3.97 4.39
C LEU A 5 19.49 3.77 3.52
N LEU A 6 18.42 4.53 3.79
CA LEU A 6 17.21 4.49 2.96
C LEU A 6 17.45 5.01 1.54
N HIS A 7 18.52 5.77 1.28
CA HIS A 7 18.82 6.32 -0.04
C HIS A 7 19.60 5.35 -0.95
N LEU A 8 20.02 4.20 -0.42
CA LEU A 8 20.71 3.15 -1.18
C LEU A 8 19.80 2.58 -2.29
N LYS A 9 20.30 2.55 -3.53
CA LYS A 9 19.57 2.05 -4.71
C LYS A 9 19.80 0.54 -4.92
N ILE A 10 19.51 -0.26 -3.90
CA ILE A 10 19.64 -1.72 -3.91
C ILE A 10 18.38 -2.33 -4.57
N LYS A 11 18.31 -2.29 -5.91
CA LYS A 11 17.16 -2.81 -6.68
C LYS A 11 17.31 -4.25 -7.17
N GLU A 12 18.53 -4.77 -7.30
CA GLU A 12 18.82 -6.00 -8.07
C GLU A 12 19.88 -6.89 -7.40
N VAL A 13 19.91 -6.95 -6.06
CA VAL A 13 20.73 -7.95 -5.35
C VAL A 13 19.91 -9.22 -5.15
N ASN A 14 19.94 -10.10 -6.15
CA ASN A 14 19.54 -11.48 -5.99
C ASN A 14 20.77 -12.29 -5.53
N LEU A 15 20.71 -12.80 -4.31
CA LEU A 15 21.82 -13.51 -3.63
C LEU A 15 22.09 -14.90 -4.24
N ASP A 16 21.13 -15.47 -4.98
CA ASP A 16 21.22 -16.84 -5.49
C ASP A 16 22.12 -16.96 -6.74
N GLN A 17 22.37 -15.85 -7.44
CA GLN A 17 23.12 -15.84 -8.72
C GLN A 17 24.65 -15.95 -8.57
N GLU A 18 25.18 -16.00 -7.35
CA GLU A 18 26.64 -16.04 -7.13
C GLU A 18 27.28 -17.32 -7.71
N LYS A 19 26.59 -18.46 -7.68
CA LYS A 19 27.14 -19.78 -8.08
C LYS A 19 27.28 -19.98 -9.61
N GLU A 20 26.38 -19.44 -10.43
CA GLU A 20 26.43 -19.64 -11.89
C GLU A 20 27.57 -18.84 -12.56
N ASN A 21 27.86 -17.65 -12.04
CA ASN A 21 28.78 -16.72 -12.67
C ASN A 21 30.25 -17.17 -12.55
N GLU A 22 30.63 -17.88 -11.47
CA GLU A 22 31.97 -18.44 -11.32
C GLU A 22 32.28 -19.54 -12.36
N ILE A 23 31.27 -20.30 -12.78
CA ILE A 23 31.42 -21.38 -13.77
C ILE A 23 31.69 -20.78 -15.17
N LYS A 24 31.02 -19.68 -15.52
CA LYS A 24 31.23 -18.96 -16.79
C LYS A 24 32.65 -18.38 -16.88
N GLN A 25 33.13 -17.73 -15.82
CA GLN A 25 34.49 -17.14 -15.80
C GLN A 25 35.62 -18.16 -15.97
N LYS A 26 35.48 -19.36 -15.41
CA LYS A 26 36.47 -20.45 -15.60
C LYS A 26 36.57 -20.90 -17.06
N LYS A 27 35.45 -20.94 -17.79
CA LYS A 27 35.42 -21.30 -19.23
C LYS A 27 36.10 -20.23 -20.10
N ILE A 28 35.83 -18.95 -19.86
CA ILE A 28 36.42 -17.83 -20.62
C ILE A 28 37.94 -17.76 -20.45
N LYS A 29 38.45 -17.94 -19.22
CA LYS A 29 39.91 -17.96 -18.95
C LYS A 29 40.63 -19.11 -19.69
N SER A 30 39.98 -20.28 -19.81
CA SER A 30 40.50 -21.40 -20.61
C SER A 30 40.57 -21.07 -22.11
N HIS A 31 39.52 -20.44 -22.66
CA HIS A 31 39.49 -20.05 -24.07
C HIS A 31 40.60 -19.04 -24.42
N LYS A 32 40.81 -18.03 -23.56
CA LYS A 32 41.87 -17.02 -23.72
C LYS A 32 43.27 -17.61 -23.81
N HIS A 33 43.57 -18.68 -23.06
CA HIS A 33 44.87 -19.35 -23.13
C HIS A 33 45.13 -20.02 -24.49
N ASN A 34 44.09 -20.57 -25.12
CA ASN A 34 44.21 -21.28 -26.40
C ASN A 34 44.45 -20.32 -27.59
N VAL A 35 43.85 -19.12 -27.57
CA VAL A 35 44.00 -18.11 -28.65
C VAL A 35 45.43 -17.54 -28.71
N LEU A 36 46.14 -17.48 -27.59
CA LEU A 36 47.52 -16.96 -27.49
C LEU A 36 48.59 -17.85 -28.15
N LYS A 37 48.28 -19.08 -28.58
CA LYS A 37 49.26 -20.05 -29.10
C LYS A 37 49.44 -20.08 -30.64
N LEU A 38 49.01 -19.05 -31.40
CA LEU A 38 48.97 -19.09 -32.89
C LEU A 38 49.58 -17.88 -33.62
N SER A 39 50.19 -18.13 -34.80
CA SER A 39 50.84 -17.15 -35.69
C SER A 39 51.01 -17.72 -37.12
N LYS A 40 51.27 -16.98 -38.21
CA LYS A 40 51.36 -15.51 -38.48
C LYS A 40 50.53 -15.16 -39.74
N LYS A 41 49.76 -14.05 -39.74
CA LYS A 41 49.46 -13.22 -40.94
C LYS A 41 48.92 -11.86 -40.47
N GLU A 42 49.59 -10.74 -40.75
CA GLU A 42 49.37 -9.46 -40.04
C GLU A 42 47.94 -8.93 -40.09
N LYS A 43 47.27 -8.97 -41.25
CA LYS A 43 45.88 -8.53 -41.37
C LYS A 43 44.91 -9.38 -40.51
N LYS A 44 45.20 -10.68 -40.38
CA LYS A 44 44.49 -11.62 -39.49
C LYS A 44 44.87 -11.39 -38.01
N ARG A 45 46.09 -10.94 -37.72
CA ARG A 45 46.54 -10.53 -36.38
C ARG A 45 45.88 -9.23 -35.93
N LYS A 46 45.74 -8.22 -36.81
CA LYS A 46 45.05 -6.95 -36.50
C LYS A 46 43.56 -7.15 -36.27
N LYS A 47 42.88 -7.96 -37.11
CA LYS A 47 41.46 -8.30 -36.87
C LYS A 47 41.26 -9.07 -35.56
N ARG A 48 42.10 -10.08 -35.28
CA ARG A 48 42.10 -10.79 -34.00
C ARG A 48 42.42 -9.91 -32.79
N LEU A 49 43.29 -8.91 -32.95
CA LEU A 49 43.56 -7.94 -31.89
C LEU A 49 42.33 -7.07 -31.60
N GLN A 50 41.59 -6.64 -32.62
CA GLN A 50 40.33 -5.92 -32.43
C GLN A 50 39.23 -6.81 -31.84
N GLU A 51 39.08 -8.05 -32.31
CA GLU A 51 38.15 -9.06 -31.75
C GLU A 51 38.47 -9.32 -30.27
N LEU A 52 39.76 -9.47 -29.91
CA LEU A 52 40.23 -9.66 -28.54
C LEU A 52 40.12 -8.38 -27.70
N GLU A 53 40.21 -7.18 -28.30
CA GLU A 53 39.95 -5.91 -27.62
C GLU A 53 38.47 -5.72 -27.29
N THR A 54 37.56 -6.10 -28.20
CA THR A 54 36.12 -6.15 -27.91
C THR A 54 35.79 -7.18 -26.83
N GLU A 55 36.35 -8.39 -26.90
CA GLU A 55 36.20 -9.39 -25.83
C GLU A 55 36.79 -8.91 -24.48
N MET A 56 37.90 -8.16 -24.50
CA MET A 56 38.47 -7.55 -23.29
C MET A 56 37.60 -6.43 -22.72
N LEU A 57 36.89 -5.66 -23.57
CA LEU A 57 35.95 -4.63 -23.13
C LEU A 57 34.68 -5.26 -22.54
N GLU A 58 34.14 -6.29 -23.19
CA GLU A 58 32.99 -7.06 -22.69
C GLU A 58 33.30 -7.75 -21.37
N THR A 59 34.43 -8.46 -21.26
CA THR A 59 34.85 -9.12 -20.02
C THR A 59 35.14 -8.13 -18.89
N LYS A 60 35.79 -6.98 -19.16
CA LYS A 60 35.95 -5.91 -18.16
C LYS A 60 34.61 -5.31 -17.70
N ALA A 61 33.66 -5.14 -18.62
CA ALA A 61 32.32 -4.66 -18.28
C ALA A 61 31.55 -5.68 -17.42
N GLU A 62 31.71 -6.97 -17.68
CA GLU A 62 31.11 -8.05 -16.89
C GLU A 62 31.79 -8.23 -15.52
N GLU A 63 33.12 -8.18 -15.44
CA GLU A 63 33.88 -8.16 -14.18
C GLU A 63 33.48 -6.96 -13.30
N ASN A 64 33.30 -5.77 -13.87
CA ASN A 64 32.86 -4.58 -13.14
C ASN A 64 31.40 -4.71 -12.64
N LYS A 65 30.50 -5.28 -13.45
CA LYS A 65 29.13 -5.63 -13.00
C LYS A 65 29.15 -6.62 -11.83
N GLN A 66 30.00 -7.66 -11.90
CA GLN A 66 30.09 -8.66 -10.85
C GLN A 66 30.74 -8.12 -9.56
N ALA A 67 31.77 -7.28 -9.67
CA ALA A 67 32.38 -6.58 -8.53
C ALA A 67 31.36 -5.66 -7.84
N LYS A 68 30.58 -4.90 -8.63
CA LYS A 68 29.45 -4.11 -8.11
C LYS A 68 28.43 -4.99 -7.38
N GLN A 69 28.08 -6.17 -7.93
CA GLN A 69 27.14 -7.09 -7.30
C GLN A 69 27.66 -7.59 -5.95
N LYS A 70 28.92 -8.05 -5.89
CA LYS A 70 29.56 -8.52 -4.64
C LYS A 70 29.57 -7.41 -3.57
N ASN A 71 29.98 -6.21 -3.92
CA ASN A 71 29.98 -5.06 -3.00
C ASN A 71 28.56 -4.74 -2.51
N LEU A 72 27.54 -4.82 -3.38
CA LEU A 72 26.15 -4.61 -2.97
C LEU A 72 25.64 -5.74 -2.06
N THR A 73 26.02 -7.00 -2.29
CA THR A 73 25.75 -8.12 -1.37
C THR A 73 26.35 -7.86 0.02
N GLU A 74 27.61 -7.45 0.10
CA GLU A 74 28.29 -7.16 1.36
C GLU A 74 27.66 -5.97 2.11
N ILE A 75 27.39 -4.87 1.41
CA ILE A 75 26.66 -3.72 1.97
C ILE A 75 25.30 -4.15 2.50
N THR A 76 24.56 -4.97 1.75
CA THR A 76 23.23 -5.48 2.14
C THR A 76 23.31 -6.32 3.43
N LYS A 77 24.29 -7.22 3.53
CA LYS A 77 24.55 -8.01 4.75
C LYS A 77 24.87 -7.12 5.96
N ILE A 78 25.70 -6.08 5.78
CA ILE A 78 26.04 -5.11 6.85
C ILE A 78 24.80 -4.31 7.27
N VAL A 79 24.02 -3.79 6.31
CA VAL A 79 22.79 -3.01 6.57
C VAL A 79 21.76 -3.83 7.33
N PHE A 80 21.49 -5.07 6.92
CA PHE A 80 20.60 -5.95 7.67
C PHE A 80 21.18 -6.34 9.04
N GLY A 81 22.48 -6.58 9.16
CA GLY A 81 23.13 -6.81 10.47
C GLY A 81 22.93 -5.65 11.45
N ILE A 82 22.98 -4.40 10.96
CA ILE A 82 22.66 -3.21 11.74
C ILE A 82 21.18 -3.18 12.11
N TYR A 83 20.27 -3.40 11.14
CA TYR A 83 18.82 -3.41 11.39
C TYR A 83 18.38 -4.49 12.38
N PHE A 84 18.86 -5.74 12.24
CA PHE A 84 18.56 -6.82 13.18
C PHE A 84 19.12 -6.56 14.59
N ARG A 85 20.29 -5.91 14.71
CA ARG A 85 20.82 -5.49 16.01
C ARG A 85 19.96 -4.38 16.63
N ILE A 86 19.47 -3.42 15.83
CA ILE A 86 18.55 -2.37 16.28
C ILE A 86 17.22 -2.98 16.76
N LEU A 87 16.63 -3.91 15.99
CA LEU A 87 15.39 -4.62 16.36
C LEU A 87 15.52 -5.36 17.70
N LYS A 88 16.68 -5.97 17.98
CA LYS A 88 16.92 -6.76 19.20
C LYS A 88 17.36 -5.95 20.42
N SER A 89 17.80 -4.71 20.26
CA SER A 89 18.51 -3.98 21.33
C SER A 89 18.09 -2.53 21.54
N SER A 90 17.07 -2.02 20.82
CA SER A 90 16.66 -0.62 20.95
C SER A 90 15.18 -0.44 21.30
N ASN A 91 14.93 0.29 22.38
CA ASN A 91 13.60 0.72 22.82
C ASN A 91 13.28 2.14 22.32
N ASN A 92 14.01 2.64 21.32
CA ASN A 92 13.86 3.99 20.79
C ASN A 92 13.00 3.96 19.52
N THR A 93 11.73 4.36 19.66
CA THR A 93 10.72 4.36 18.60
C THR A 93 11.20 5.04 17.31
N LYS A 94 11.90 6.18 17.39
CA LYS A 94 12.39 6.90 16.20
C LYS A 94 13.45 6.10 15.43
N VAL A 95 14.35 5.43 16.14
CA VAL A 95 15.40 4.57 15.54
C VAL A 95 14.77 3.32 14.93
N LEU A 96 13.81 2.73 15.65
CA LEU A 96 13.04 1.57 15.21
C LEU A 96 12.19 1.87 13.97
N GLY A 97 11.51 3.03 13.90
CA GLY A 97 10.71 3.43 12.75
C GLY A 97 11.53 3.53 11.46
N VAL A 98 12.71 4.15 11.50
CA VAL A 98 13.64 4.21 10.34
C VAL A 98 14.16 2.81 9.97
N CYS A 99 14.40 1.94 10.96
CA CYS A 99 14.78 0.55 10.73
C CYS A 99 13.68 -0.25 10.02
N LEU A 100 12.43 -0.19 10.50
CA LEU A 100 11.27 -0.85 9.90
C LEU A 100 10.95 -0.31 8.49
N GLN A 101 11.11 1.00 8.27
CA GLN A 101 11.01 1.60 6.94
C GLN A 101 12.09 1.05 5.98
N GLY A 102 13.31 0.84 6.48
CA GLY A 102 14.40 0.20 5.73
C GLY A 102 14.10 -1.25 5.39
N LEU A 103 13.60 -2.03 6.35
CA LEU A 103 13.21 -3.43 6.16
C LEU A 103 12.06 -3.57 5.16
N THR A 104 11.03 -2.72 5.23
CA THR A 104 9.98 -2.63 4.20
C THR A 104 10.56 -2.33 2.81
N LYS A 105 11.54 -1.42 2.71
CA LYS A 105 12.09 -0.98 1.42
C LYS A 105 13.01 -2.00 0.76
N PHE A 106 13.69 -2.83 1.54
CA PHE A 106 14.67 -3.80 1.08
C PHE A 106 14.21 -5.25 1.28
N SER A 107 12.91 -5.51 1.51
CA SER A 107 12.36 -6.84 1.77
C SER A 107 12.82 -7.88 0.76
N HIS A 108 12.78 -7.53 -0.52
CA HIS A 108 13.17 -8.37 -1.67
C HIS A 108 14.65 -8.80 -1.69
N CYS A 109 15.50 -8.22 -0.83
CA CYS A 109 16.92 -8.59 -0.69
C CYS A 109 17.22 -9.43 0.57
N ILE A 110 16.21 -9.75 1.39
CA ILE A 110 16.39 -10.61 2.57
C ILE A 110 16.44 -12.08 2.13
N ASN A 111 17.42 -12.83 2.65
CA ASN A 111 17.49 -14.27 2.40
C ASN A 111 16.36 -15.02 3.12
N LEU A 112 15.78 -16.01 2.46
CA LEU A 112 14.62 -16.79 2.89
C LEU A 112 14.75 -17.34 4.31
N ASP A 113 15.95 -17.81 4.67
CA ASP A 113 16.26 -18.42 5.96
C ASP A 113 16.00 -17.48 7.16
N TYR A 114 16.05 -16.15 6.96
CA TYR A 114 15.92 -15.18 8.05
C TYR A 114 14.48 -14.67 8.27
N TYR A 115 13.51 -15.00 7.41
CA TYR A 115 12.16 -14.43 7.58
C TYR A 115 11.42 -14.97 8.79
N VAL A 116 11.59 -16.25 9.14
CA VAL A 116 10.91 -16.82 10.31
C VAL A 116 11.35 -16.06 11.58
N ASP A 117 12.65 -15.85 11.75
CA ASP A 117 13.22 -15.05 12.85
C ASP A 117 12.75 -13.59 12.79
N LEU A 118 12.76 -12.96 11.62
CA LEU A 118 12.30 -11.58 11.44
C LEU A 118 10.83 -11.41 11.79
N LEU A 119 9.96 -12.28 11.29
CA LEU A 119 8.52 -12.23 11.55
C LEU A 119 8.21 -12.52 13.02
N ASN A 120 8.94 -13.43 13.67
CA ASN A 120 8.84 -13.67 15.10
C ASN A 120 9.25 -12.43 15.91
N MET A 121 10.36 -11.76 15.54
CA MET A 121 10.77 -10.49 16.16
C MET A 121 9.73 -9.38 15.96
N LEU A 122 9.13 -9.26 14.76
CA LEU A 122 8.09 -8.28 14.46
C LEU A 122 6.79 -8.56 15.23
N ASN A 123 6.42 -9.83 15.43
CA ASN A 123 5.26 -10.22 16.25
C ASN A 123 5.48 -9.95 17.75
N ALA A 124 6.71 -10.19 18.24
CA ALA A 124 7.10 -9.82 19.60
C ALA A 124 7.02 -8.30 19.80
N LEU A 125 7.62 -7.51 18.90
CA LEU A 125 7.57 -6.04 18.92
C LEU A 125 6.13 -5.50 18.88
N LEU A 126 5.21 -6.13 18.13
CA LEU A 126 3.81 -5.72 18.09
C LEU A 126 3.05 -6.00 19.41
N SER A 127 3.62 -6.81 20.30
CA SER A 127 3.07 -7.11 21.63
C SER A 127 3.56 -6.14 22.70
N GLU A 128 4.49 -5.22 22.37
CA GLU A 128 5.08 -4.26 23.29
C GLU A 128 4.25 -2.97 23.40
N GLU A 129 3.83 -2.60 24.61
CA GLU A 129 2.96 -1.42 24.83
C GLU A 129 3.63 -0.07 24.52
N TRP A 130 4.96 0.00 24.55
CA TRP A 130 5.72 1.22 24.26
C TRP A 130 5.84 1.53 22.76
N LEU A 131 5.37 0.64 21.89
CA LEU A 131 5.48 0.81 20.43
C LEU A 131 4.44 1.81 19.91
N GLY A 132 4.90 2.95 19.40
CA GLY A 132 4.06 3.99 18.81
C GLY A 132 3.28 3.52 17.57
N TYR A 133 2.11 4.12 17.33
CA TYR A 133 1.22 3.76 16.20
C TYR A 133 1.91 3.79 14.83
N ARG A 134 2.85 4.74 14.62
CA ARG A 134 3.60 4.88 13.38
C ARG A 134 4.54 3.69 13.17
N GLU A 135 5.23 3.27 14.24
CA GLU A 135 6.09 2.10 14.23
C GLU A 135 5.27 0.80 14.09
N GLN A 136 4.06 0.72 14.68
CA GLN A 136 3.12 -0.38 14.43
C GLN A 136 2.72 -0.47 12.95
N ILE A 137 2.36 0.65 12.31
CA ILE A 137 2.04 0.69 10.86
C ILE A 137 3.23 0.23 10.03
N HIS A 138 4.45 0.69 10.33
CA HIS A 138 5.66 0.23 9.63
C HIS A 138 5.99 -1.25 9.89
N CYS A 139 5.73 -1.77 11.09
CA CYS A 139 5.88 -3.18 11.43
C CYS A 139 4.93 -4.05 10.59
N VAL A 140 3.64 -3.72 10.63
CA VAL A 140 2.58 -4.36 9.83
C VAL A 140 2.90 -4.31 8.33
N GLN A 141 3.34 -3.15 7.83
CA GLN A 141 3.74 -2.98 6.42
C GLN A 141 4.94 -3.87 6.05
N THR A 142 5.95 -3.96 6.91
CA THR A 142 7.12 -4.83 6.72
C THR A 142 6.67 -6.29 6.59
N VAL A 143 5.85 -6.76 7.53
CA VAL A 143 5.31 -8.13 7.57
C VAL A 143 4.51 -8.45 6.31
N PHE A 144 3.58 -7.59 5.91
CA PHE A 144 2.75 -7.86 4.73
C PHE A 144 3.50 -7.73 3.40
N THR A 145 4.58 -6.94 3.34
CA THR A 145 5.47 -6.91 2.16
C THR A 145 6.24 -8.24 2.04
N ILE A 146 6.88 -8.69 3.12
CA ILE A 146 7.57 -10.00 3.20
C ILE A 146 6.62 -11.16 2.83
N LEU A 147 5.43 -11.17 3.43
CA LEU A 147 4.42 -12.20 3.21
C LEU A 147 3.70 -12.09 1.85
N HIS A 148 3.92 -11.01 1.10
CA HIS A 148 3.49 -10.89 -0.30
C HIS A 148 4.55 -11.47 -1.24
N ASP A 149 5.82 -11.11 -1.04
CA ASP A 149 6.93 -11.51 -1.92
C ASP A 149 7.17 -13.04 -1.86
N GLN A 150 7.17 -13.63 -0.65
CA GLN A 150 7.60 -15.01 -0.42
C GLN A 150 6.73 -15.81 0.59
N GLY A 151 5.56 -15.28 0.94
CA GLY A 151 4.69 -15.85 2.00
C GLY A 151 3.88 -17.11 1.67
N ASP A 152 4.12 -17.79 0.55
CA ASP A 152 3.49 -19.08 0.23
C ASP A 152 4.24 -20.29 0.83
N THR A 153 5.51 -20.13 1.22
CA THR A 153 6.31 -21.15 1.93
C THR A 153 6.30 -21.00 3.45
N ILE A 154 5.83 -19.85 3.96
CA ILE A 154 5.89 -19.48 5.38
C ILE A 154 4.51 -19.68 6.03
N ASN A 155 4.37 -20.77 6.78
CA ASN A 155 3.16 -21.11 7.56
C ASN A 155 3.05 -20.27 8.85
N LEU A 156 2.97 -18.94 8.73
CA LEU A 156 2.72 -18.03 9.86
C LEU A 156 1.30 -17.47 9.80
N ASP A 157 0.58 -17.54 10.93
CA ASP A 157 -0.71 -16.87 11.09
C ASP A 157 -0.54 -15.34 11.19
N PRO A 158 -1.08 -14.53 10.26
CA PRO A 158 -0.99 -13.08 10.33
C PRO A 158 -2.07 -12.41 11.18
N THR A 159 -2.93 -13.18 11.90
CA THR A 159 -4.11 -12.65 12.62
C THR A 159 -3.83 -11.41 13.47
N ARG A 160 -2.79 -11.42 14.33
CA ARG A 160 -2.40 -10.24 15.14
C ARG A 160 -2.11 -8.99 14.32
N PHE A 161 -1.50 -9.13 13.14
CA PHE A 161 -1.19 -8.00 12.25
C PHE A 161 -2.46 -7.44 11.58
N TYR A 162 -3.47 -8.27 11.31
CA TYR A 162 -4.79 -7.77 10.88
C TYR A 162 -5.50 -7.00 12.00
N THR A 163 -5.53 -7.54 13.23
CA THR A 163 -6.14 -6.88 14.41
C THR A 163 -5.47 -5.53 14.68
N SER A 164 -4.13 -5.46 14.68
CA SER A 164 -3.39 -4.21 14.85
C SER A 164 -3.60 -3.22 13.69
N LEU A 165 -3.65 -3.68 12.43
CA LEU A 165 -3.97 -2.80 11.30
C LEU A 165 -5.40 -2.22 11.43
N TYR A 166 -6.34 -3.03 11.91
CA TYR A 166 -7.74 -2.67 12.06
C TYR A 166 -7.98 -1.68 13.21
N SER A 167 -7.26 -1.80 14.32
CA SER A 167 -7.29 -0.81 15.41
C SER A 167 -6.58 0.50 15.02
N ASN A 168 -5.43 0.42 14.33
CA ASN A 168 -4.68 1.60 13.88
C ASN A 168 -5.45 2.52 12.92
N LEU A 169 -6.51 2.05 12.27
CA LEU A 169 -7.40 2.87 11.43
C LEU A 169 -7.99 4.08 12.17
N PHE A 170 -8.39 3.93 13.44
CA PHE A 170 -9.04 5.02 14.19
C PHE A 170 -8.07 6.05 14.80
N TYR A 171 -6.75 5.78 14.79
CA TYR A 171 -5.75 6.76 15.23
C TYR A 171 -5.38 7.78 14.15
N VAL A 172 -5.80 7.56 12.90
CA VAL A 172 -5.52 8.45 11.77
C VAL A 172 -6.69 9.41 11.54
N HIS A 173 -6.43 10.71 11.59
CA HIS A 173 -7.45 11.75 11.47
C HIS A 173 -6.91 13.01 10.77
N ALA A 174 -7.80 13.81 10.19
CA ALA A 174 -7.49 14.99 9.35
C ALA A 174 -6.59 16.07 9.99
N SER A 175 -6.34 16.04 11.29
CA SER A 175 -5.55 17.07 11.99
C SER A 175 -4.06 16.72 12.03
N LYS A 176 -3.59 15.99 13.05
CA LYS A 176 -2.13 15.79 13.25
C LYS A 176 -1.56 14.61 12.46
N THR A 177 -2.33 13.53 12.32
CA THR A 177 -1.84 12.23 11.80
C THR A 177 -2.15 12.00 10.32
N HIS A 178 -2.78 12.95 9.63
CA HIS A 178 -3.15 12.82 8.20
C HIS A 178 -1.96 12.50 7.28
N LYS A 179 -0.74 12.98 7.58
CA LYS A 179 0.47 12.65 6.79
C LYS A 179 0.81 11.15 6.83
N ASP A 180 0.48 10.47 7.93
CA ASP A 180 0.74 9.05 8.11
C ASP A 180 -0.35 8.16 7.48
N TYR A 181 -1.47 8.76 7.05
CA TYR A 181 -2.46 8.07 6.23
C TYR A 181 -1.86 7.50 4.94
N GLN A 182 -0.84 8.15 4.33
CA GLN A 182 -0.18 7.60 3.15
C GLN A 182 0.50 6.25 3.41
N LEU A 183 1.09 6.08 4.60
CA LEU A 183 1.72 4.82 5.04
C LEU A 183 0.67 3.74 5.29
N LEU A 184 -0.42 4.12 5.97
CA LEU A 184 -1.56 3.27 6.26
C LEU A 184 -2.27 2.82 4.98
N LEU A 185 -2.54 3.72 4.04
CA LEU A 185 -3.15 3.46 2.73
C LEU A 185 -2.34 2.42 1.95
N LYS A 186 -1.01 2.55 1.94
CA LYS A 186 -0.14 1.57 1.30
C LYS A 186 -0.27 0.19 1.95
N ALA A 187 -0.15 0.12 3.28
CA ALA A 187 -0.32 -1.13 4.03
C ALA A 187 -1.70 -1.78 3.79
N LEU A 188 -2.78 -0.98 3.77
CA LEU A 188 -4.12 -1.46 3.43
C LEU A 188 -4.20 -1.99 1.99
N SER A 189 -3.53 -1.37 1.03
CA SER A 189 -3.49 -1.84 -0.36
C SER A 189 -2.72 -3.17 -0.50
N ASP A 190 -1.60 -3.30 0.20
CA ASP A 190 -0.79 -4.52 0.22
C ASP A 190 -1.59 -5.69 0.85
N VAL A 191 -2.35 -5.40 1.92
CA VAL A 191 -3.22 -6.38 2.60
C VAL A 191 -4.47 -6.75 1.79
N LEU A 192 -5.29 -5.76 1.44
CA LEU A 192 -6.66 -5.99 0.93
C LEU A 192 -6.71 -6.21 -0.58
N VAL A 193 -5.73 -5.69 -1.34
CA VAL A 193 -5.68 -5.81 -2.81
C VAL A 193 -4.68 -6.87 -3.21
N ARG A 194 -3.40 -6.76 -2.80
CA ARG A 194 -2.37 -7.73 -3.23
C ARG A 194 -2.57 -9.11 -2.60
N ARG A 195 -2.84 -9.16 -1.30
CA ARG A 195 -3.01 -10.43 -0.55
C ARG A 195 -4.46 -10.94 -0.48
N ARG A 196 -5.36 -10.40 -1.32
CA ARG A 196 -6.81 -10.69 -1.34
C ARG A 196 -7.24 -12.16 -1.35
N LYS A 197 -6.39 -13.08 -1.81
CA LYS A 197 -6.66 -14.54 -1.83
C LYS A 197 -6.43 -15.24 -0.48
N LYS A 198 -5.77 -14.59 0.49
CA LYS A 198 -5.36 -15.16 1.78
C LYS A 198 -6.07 -14.50 2.98
N ILE A 199 -7.01 -13.60 2.74
CA ILE A 199 -7.84 -12.93 3.76
C ILE A 199 -9.28 -13.44 3.66
N THR A 200 -9.96 -13.60 4.80
CA THR A 200 -11.36 -14.05 4.83
C THR A 200 -12.29 -12.94 4.36
N ASN A 201 -13.47 -13.31 3.82
CA ASN A 201 -14.49 -12.33 3.43
C ASN A 201 -14.97 -11.51 4.64
N LYS A 202 -15.16 -12.14 5.82
CA LYS A 202 -15.51 -11.44 7.07
C LYS A 202 -14.53 -10.31 7.40
N ARG A 203 -13.22 -10.61 7.46
CA ARG A 203 -12.18 -9.60 7.69
C ARG A 203 -12.22 -8.50 6.62
N THR A 204 -12.37 -8.86 5.35
CA THR A 204 -12.42 -7.89 4.24
C THR A 204 -13.60 -6.92 4.38
N ILE A 205 -14.79 -7.43 4.70
CA ILE A 205 -16.01 -6.65 4.95
C ILE A 205 -15.82 -5.72 6.16
N GLY A 206 -15.27 -6.23 7.26
CA GLY A 206 -14.91 -5.44 8.45
C GLY A 206 -13.97 -4.27 8.12
N PHE A 207 -12.87 -4.54 7.40
CA PHE A 207 -11.95 -3.51 6.91
C PHE A 207 -12.66 -2.47 6.04
N VAL A 208 -13.45 -2.89 5.04
CA VAL A 208 -14.14 -1.95 4.13
C VAL A 208 -15.09 -1.03 4.90
N LYS A 209 -15.88 -1.57 5.84
CA LYS A 209 -16.77 -0.78 6.69
C LYS A 209 -15.99 0.26 7.51
N ARG A 210 -14.91 -0.13 8.19
CA ARG A 210 -14.09 0.81 8.99
C ARG A 210 -13.33 1.83 8.13
N ILE A 211 -12.88 1.47 6.92
CA ILE A 211 -12.27 2.42 5.96
C ILE A 211 -13.31 3.45 5.48
N ALA A 212 -14.57 3.04 5.30
CA ALA A 212 -15.65 3.96 4.98
C ALA A 212 -15.92 4.94 6.13
N THR A 213 -15.98 4.46 7.37
CA THR A 213 -16.08 5.31 8.58
C THR A 213 -14.90 6.28 8.69
N LEU A 214 -13.66 5.80 8.50
CA LEU A 214 -12.45 6.62 8.48
C LEU A 214 -12.50 7.71 7.39
N SER A 215 -13.06 7.43 6.22
CA SER A 215 -13.13 8.40 5.12
C SER A 215 -13.94 9.66 5.44
N LEU A 216 -14.80 9.64 6.48
CA LEU A 216 -15.50 10.81 7.00
C LEU A 216 -14.62 11.73 7.88
N GLN A 217 -13.49 11.21 8.39
CA GLN A 217 -12.61 11.89 9.36
C GLN A 217 -11.29 12.40 8.75
N LEU A 218 -11.09 12.23 7.44
CA LEU A 218 -9.90 12.61 6.69
C LEU A 218 -10.10 13.91 5.90
N LEU A 219 -8.99 14.52 5.45
CA LEU A 219 -9.04 15.53 4.37
C LEU A 219 -9.44 14.88 3.04
N HIS A 220 -9.87 15.70 2.07
CA HIS A 220 -10.45 15.22 0.80
C HIS A 220 -9.56 14.26 0.00
N ASN A 221 -8.24 14.41 0.04
CA ASN A 221 -7.31 13.45 -0.58
C ASN A 221 -7.32 12.09 0.11
N GLY A 222 -7.36 12.06 1.45
CA GLY A 222 -7.55 10.84 2.23
C GLY A 222 -8.91 10.19 2.00
N SER A 223 -10.00 10.97 2.02
CA SER A 223 -11.36 10.46 1.72
C SER A 223 -11.46 9.90 0.30
N LEU A 224 -10.84 10.57 -0.69
CA LEU A 224 -10.79 10.12 -2.08
C LEU A 224 -10.03 8.81 -2.22
N ALA A 225 -8.87 8.69 -1.57
CA ALA A 225 -8.05 7.48 -1.58
C ALA A 225 -8.76 6.30 -0.88
N SER A 226 -9.42 6.52 0.27
CA SER A 226 -10.28 5.52 0.92
C SER A 226 -11.38 5.03 -0.03
N LEU A 227 -12.10 5.94 -0.70
CA LEU A 227 -13.15 5.57 -1.66
C LEU A 227 -12.60 4.84 -2.90
N ALA A 228 -11.41 5.22 -3.38
CA ALA A 228 -10.73 4.54 -4.48
C ALA A 228 -10.32 3.10 -4.09
N LEU A 229 -9.84 2.91 -2.85
CA LEU A 229 -9.52 1.59 -2.30
C LEU A 229 -10.79 0.73 -2.13
N ILE A 230 -11.87 1.28 -1.57
CA ILE A 230 -13.17 0.59 -1.45
C ILE A 230 -13.70 0.17 -2.82
N LYS A 231 -13.68 1.09 -3.81
CA LYS A 231 -14.03 0.79 -5.21
C LYS A 231 -13.20 -0.39 -5.74
N GLN A 232 -11.87 -0.35 -5.55
CA GLN A 232 -10.98 -1.41 -6.01
C GLN A 232 -11.33 -2.76 -5.37
N ILE A 233 -11.64 -2.80 -4.07
CA ILE A 233 -12.05 -4.02 -3.37
C ILE A 233 -13.40 -4.55 -3.89
N LEU A 234 -14.42 -3.69 -4.04
CA LEU A 234 -15.75 -4.08 -4.58
C LEU A 234 -15.66 -4.66 -6.00
N THR A 235 -14.83 -4.07 -6.86
CA THR A 235 -14.59 -4.63 -8.22
C THR A 235 -13.88 -5.99 -8.22
N GLN A 236 -13.20 -6.35 -7.11
CA GLN A 236 -12.35 -7.53 -7.00
C GLN A 236 -12.92 -8.65 -6.12
N ASN A 237 -13.85 -8.35 -5.21
CA ASN A 237 -14.48 -9.30 -4.30
C ASN A 237 -15.97 -8.98 -4.13
N LYS A 238 -16.81 -9.83 -4.75
CA LYS A 238 -18.27 -9.69 -4.73
C LYS A 238 -18.94 -10.02 -3.39
N ALA A 239 -18.24 -10.64 -2.45
CA ALA A 239 -18.76 -10.80 -1.09
C ALA A 239 -18.90 -9.47 -0.34
N VAL A 240 -18.22 -8.40 -0.79
CA VAL A 240 -18.28 -7.07 -0.18
C VAL A 240 -19.51 -6.28 -0.64
N ASP A 241 -20.16 -6.67 -1.75
CA ASP A 241 -21.37 -6.01 -2.27
C ASP A 241 -22.55 -6.08 -1.28
N VAL A 242 -22.53 -7.01 -0.30
CA VAL A 242 -23.48 -7.08 0.84
C VAL A 242 -23.56 -5.74 1.58
N LEU A 243 -22.44 -5.02 1.71
CA LEU A 243 -22.38 -3.72 2.38
C LEU A 243 -23.11 -2.58 1.62
N LEU A 244 -23.57 -2.82 0.40
CA LEU A 244 -24.36 -1.87 -0.39
C LEU A 244 -25.87 -2.08 -0.22
N ASP A 245 -26.28 -3.22 0.33
CA ASP A 245 -27.67 -3.51 0.65
C ASP A 245 -28.05 -2.87 2.01
N PRO A 246 -29.11 -2.05 2.09
CA PRO A 246 -29.61 -1.56 3.37
C PRO A 246 -30.32 -2.65 4.21
N ASP A 247 -30.65 -3.82 3.64
CA ASP A 247 -31.35 -4.89 4.35
C ASP A 247 -30.40 -5.67 5.29
N SER A 248 -30.44 -5.31 6.58
CA SER A 248 -29.67 -5.97 7.63
C SER A 248 -30.29 -7.27 8.16
N SER A 249 -31.38 -7.78 7.56
CA SER A 249 -32.03 -9.04 8.01
C SER A 249 -31.19 -10.29 7.72
N VAL A 250 -30.20 -10.19 6.83
CA VAL A 250 -29.37 -11.33 6.41
C VAL A 250 -28.08 -11.42 7.24
N GLY A 251 -28.19 -11.94 8.46
CA GLY A 251 -27.02 -12.37 9.24
C GLY A 251 -27.30 -12.66 10.71
N ASP A 252 -26.22 -13.01 11.42
CA ASP A 252 -26.24 -13.40 12.84
C ASP A 252 -25.57 -12.31 13.69
N GLY A 253 -26.38 -11.62 14.48
CA GLY A 253 -25.96 -10.56 15.42
C GLY A 253 -25.76 -9.16 14.81
N ASP A 254 -25.66 -8.17 15.71
CA ASP A 254 -25.49 -6.76 15.36
C ASP A 254 -24.04 -6.38 15.05
N TYR A 255 -23.85 -5.36 14.21
CA TYR A 255 -22.54 -4.76 13.93
C TYR A 255 -21.97 -4.02 15.13
N GLN A 256 -20.77 -4.41 15.58
CA GLN A 256 -20.08 -3.80 16.71
C GLN A 256 -18.85 -3.01 16.25
N ALA A 257 -19.01 -1.69 16.16
CA ALA A 257 -17.96 -0.78 15.67
C ALA A 257 -16.72 -0.71 16.59
N GLU A 258 -16.88 -0.97 17.89
CA GLU A 258 -15.83 -0.88 18.93
C GLU A 258 -14.88 -2.09 18.95
N VAL A 259 -15.29 -3.23 18.38
CA VAL A 259 -14.50 -4.46 18.37
C VAL A 259 -13.22 -4.24 17.57
N ASN A 260 -12.07 -4.53 18.17
CA ASN A 260 -10.75 -4.34 17.54
C ASN A 260 -10.34 -5.47 16.59
N ASP A 261 -11.17 -6.50 16.42
CA ASP A 261 -10.94 -7.58 15.46
C ASP A 261 -11.87 -7.46 14.24
N PRO A 262 -11.34 -7.41 13.00
CA PRO A 262 -12.14 -7.28 11.79
C PRO A 262 -13.00 -8.53 11.49
N GLU A 263 -12.73 -9.69 12.10
CA GLU A 263 -13.48 -10.93 11.88
C GLU A 263 -14.73 -11.04 12.78
N TYR A 264 -14.68 -10.47 13.99
CA TYR A 264 -15.74 -10.56 15.00
C TYR A 264 -16.61 -9.29 15.10
N CYS A 265 -16.34 -8.25 14.31
CA CYS A 265 -17.14 -7.03 14.31
C CYS A 265 -18.55 -7.16 13.70
N ASN A 266 -18.88 -8.29 13.05
CA ASN A 266 -20.16 -8.54 12.35
C ASN A 266 -20.53 -7.51 11.26
N ALA A 267 -19.53 -6.94 10.57
CA ALA A 267 -19.76 -5.92 9.54
C ALA A 267 -20.64 -6.36 8.35
N SER A 268 -20.96 -7.65 8.19
CA SER A 268 -21.92 -8.11 7.17
C SER A 268 -23.38 -7.74 7.47
N THR A 269 -23.74 -7.41 8.72
CA THR A 269 -25.12 -7.04 9.10
C THR A 269 -25.36 -5.53 9.08
N THR A 270 -24.52 -4.76 8.37
CA THR A 270 -24.65 -3.30 8.24
C THR A 270 -24.33 -2.81 6.82
N ALA A 271 -24.82 -1.63 6.49
CA ALA A 271 -24.62 -0.99 5.18
C ALA A 271 -23.61 0.17 5.23
N LEU A 272 -23.11 0.61 4.07
CA LEU A 272 -22.23 1.78 3.92
C LEU A 272 -23.00 3.11 3.96
N TYR A 273 -23.67 3.38 5.09
CA TYR A 273 -24.36 4.65 5.38
C TYR A 273 -23.46 5.89 5.19
N GLU A 274 -22.14 5.74 5.37
CA GLU A 274 -21.14 6.78 5.14
C GLU A 274 -21.16 7.34 3.71
N LEU A 275 -21.52 6.51 2.70
CA LEU A 275 -21.62 6.95 1.31
C LEU A 275 -22.70 8.01 1.13
N SER A 276 -23.80 7.95 1.90
CA SER A 276 -24.87 8.97 1.84
C SER A 276 -24.39 10.36 2.26
N LEU A 277 -23.44 10.43 3.20
CA LEU A 277 -22.79 11.68 3.59
C LEU A 277 -21.76 12.11 2.53
N LEU A 278 -20.90 11.19 2.08
CA LEU A 278 -19.83 11.47 1.10
C LEU A 278 -20.37 11.86 -0.28
N ARG A 279 -21.58 11.41 -0.67
CA ARG A 279 -22.29 11.86 -1.87
C ARG A 279 -22.53 13.37 -1.88
N ASN A 280 -22.63 14.00 -0.71
CA ASN A 280 -22.84 15.44 -0.51
C ASN A 280 -21.56 16.19 -0.08
N HIS A 281 -20.40 15.55 -0.17
CA HIS A 281 -19.11 16.13 0.21
C HIS A 281 -18.75 17.36 -0.66
N TYR A 282 -18.08 18.36 -0.05
CA TYR A 282 -17.71 19.62 -0.71
C TYR A 282 -16.83 19.42 -1.96
N HIS A 283 -15.94 18.43 -1.92
CA HIS A 283 -15.05 18.11 -3.03
C HIS A 283 -15.81 17.35 -4.14
N PRO A 284 -15.92 17.88 -5.37
CA PRO A 284 -16.80 17.32 -6.39
C PRO A 284 -16.33 15.94 -6.89
N VAL A 285 -15.03 15.63 -6.81
CA VAL A 285 -14.51 14.30 -7.16
C VAL A 285 -14.82 13.28 -6.08
N VAL A 286 -14.81 13.66 -4.80
CA VAL A 286 -15.21 12.76 -3.69
C VAL A 286 -16.69 12.41 -3.82
N SER A 287 -17.56 13.40 -4.10
CA SER A 287 -18.98 13.16 -4.40
C SER A 287 -19.18 12.19 -5.59
N LYS A 288 -18.38 12.30 -6.66
CA LYS A 288 -18.42 11.36 -7.80
C LYS A 288 -17.98 9.95 -7.42
N PHE A 289 -16.89 9.80 -6.67
CA PHE A 289 -16.42 8.49 -6.19
C PHE A 289 -17.43 7.84 -5.26
N ALA A 290 -18.01 8.59 -4.31
CA ALA A 290 -19.04 8.09 -3.41
C ALA A 290 -20.30 7.61 -4.17
N LYS A 291 -20.70 8.30 -5.24
CA LYS A 291 -21.79 7.85 -6.14
C LYS A 291 -21.40 6.59 -6.92
N ASN A 292 -20.18 6.49 -7.43
CA ASN A 292 -19.72 5.29 -8.13
C ASN A 292 -19.68 4.07 -7.20
N VAL A 293 -19.14 4.22 -5.99
CA VAL A 293 -19.10 3.16 -4.97
C VAL A 293 -20.52 2.74 -4.56
N ALA A 294 -21.43 3.70 -4.30
CA ALA A 294 -22.82 3.41 -3.95
C ALA A 294 -23.60 2.68 -5.06
N ASN A 295 -23.21 2.85 -6.33
CA ASN A 295 -23.80 2.14 -7.47
C ASN A 295 -23.15 0.77 -7.75
N GLY A 296 -22.33 0.22 -6.84
CA GLY A 296 -21.64 -1.07 -7.07
C GLY A 296 -20.34 -0.97 -7.87
N ALA A 297 -19.71 0.21 -7.90
CA ALA A 297 -18.47 0.51 -8.61
C ALA A 297 -18.45 0.10 -10.11
N PRO A 298 -19.47 0.46 -10.93
CA PRO A 298 -19.56 0.05 -12.32
C PRO A 298 -18.40 0.61 -13.16
N SER A 299 -17.81 -0.26 -13.98
CA SER A 299 -16.71 0.06 -14.91
C SER A 299 -17.18 0.80 -16.18
N THR A 300 -18.43 0.59 -16.57
CA THR A 300 -19.07 1.15 -17.78
C THR A 300 -20.54 1.49 -17.48
N GLY A 301 -21.14 2.35 -18.29
CA GLY A 301 -22.54 2.75 -18.14
C GLY A 301 -22.78 3.87 -17.12
N GLU A 302 -24.02 4.01 -16.67
CA GLU A 302 -24.43 5.08 -15.75
C GLU A 302 -23.79 4.93 -14.36
N GLY A 303 -23.32 6.04 -13.79
CA GLY A 303 -22.58 6.04 -12.54
C GLY A 303 -21.11 5.58 -12.62
N SER A 304 -20.59 5.25 -13.81
CA SER A 304 -19.16 4.97 -14.01
C SER A 304 -18.28 6.22 -13.83
N LEU A 305 -17.00 6.00 -13.49
CA LEU A 305 -16.01 7.08 -13.35
C LEU A 305 -15.28 7.36 -14.68
N PRO A 306 -14.90 8.63 -14.93
CA PRO A 306 -13.99 8.98 -16.03
C PRO A 306 -12.73 8.10 -16.08
N ILE A 307 -12.28 7.78 -17.29
CA ILE A 307 -11.17 6.84 -17.54
C ILE A 307 -9.89 7.20 -16.77
N GLN A 308 -9.60 8.51 -16.62
CA GLN A 308 -8.49 9.03 -15.81
C GLN A 308 -8.57 8.47 -14.37
N PHE A 309 -9.64 8.80 -13.66
CA PHE A 309 -9.89 8.36 -12.28
C PHE A 309 -10.13 6.85 -12.12
N SER A 310 -10.50 6.15 -13.19
CA SER A 310 -10.69 4.70 -13.13
C SER A 310 -9.37 3.92 -13.21
N LYS A 311 -8.29 4.53 -13.72
CA LYS A 311 -6.96 3.91 -13.86
C LYS A 311 -5.96 4.31 -12.78
N SER A 312 -6.11 5.48 -12.14
CA SER A 312 -5.23 5.92 -11.05
C SER A 312 -5.29 4.97 -9.85
N SER A 313 -4.15 4.73 -9.20
CA SER A 313 -4.11 4.01 -7.92
C SER A 313 -4.63 4.89 -6.77
N PRO A 314 -5.09 4.30 -5.64
CA PRO A 314 -5.44 5.07 -4.45
C PRO A 314 -4.29 5.95 -3.94
N GLU A 315 -3.05 5.46 -4.03
CA GLU A 315 -1.84 6.21 -3.65
C GLU A 315 -1.59 7.42 -4.56
N GLN A 316 -1.81 7.28 -5.88
CA GLN A 316 -1.69 8.39 -6.83
C GLN A 316 -2.77 9.44 -6.54
N LEU A 317 -4.02 9.02 -6.36
CA LEU A 317 -5.13 9.93 -6.03
C LEU A 317 -4.94 10.68 -4.70
N PHE A 318 -4.20 10.11 -3.74
CA PHE A 318 -3.84 10.82 -2.52
C PHE A 318 -2.85 11.98 -2.76
N ILE A 319 -1.94 11.82 -3.73
CA ILE A 319 -0.91 12.80 -4.10
C ILE A 319 -1.48 13.84 -5.08
N ASP A 320 -2.16 13.40 -6.14
CA ASP A 320 -2.72 14.24 -7.22
C ASP A 320 -3.77 15.26 -6.73
N PHE A 321 -4.35 15.00 -5.55
CA PHE A 321 -5.37 15.82 -4.90
C PHE A 321 -4.90 16.41 -3.56
N ASP A 322 -3.59 16.38 -3.25
CA ASP A 322 -3.10 17.03 -2.04
C ASP A 322 -3.18 18.56 -2.15
N MET A 323 -3.59 19.20 -1.05
CA MET A 323 -3.83 20.64 -1.00
C MET A 323 -2.64 21.45 -0.46
N SER A 324 -1.49 20.81 -0.21
CA SER A 324 -0.29 21.46 0.34
C SER A 324 0.24 22.61 -0.53
N GLU A 325 0.03 22.56 -1.84
CA GLU A 325 0.42 23.62 -2.79
C GLU A 325 -0.62 24.75 -2.91
N MET A 326 -1.66 24.76 -2.06
CA MET A 326 -2.79 25.70 -2.08
C MET A 326 -3.60 25.75 -3.40
N ALA A 327 -3.34 24.83 -4.34
CA ALA A 327 -4.15 24.61 -5.53
C ALA A 327 -5.28 23.60 -5.23
N PHE A 328 -6.53 23.99 -5.50
CA PHE A 328 -7.67 23.06 -5.40
C PHE A 328 -7.87 22.36 -6.76
N ASN A 329 -7.78 21.03 -6.79
CA ASN A 329 -7.92 20.23 -8.01
C ASN A 329 -9.23 19.43 -7.96
N PRO A 330 -10.23 19.63 -8.85
CA PRO A 330 -10.33 20.67 -9.88
C PRO A 330 -10.63 22.04 -9.25
N PRO A 331 -10.28 23.16 -9.91
CA PRO A 331 -10.44 24.51 -9.36
C PRO A 331 -11.86 24.80 -8.89
N VAL A 332 -11.96 25.48 -7.75
CA VAL A 332 -13.25 25.88 -7.15
C VAL A 332 -14.01 26.73 -8.19
N LYS A 333 -15.14 26.21 -8.66
CA LYS A 333 -16.01 26.98 -9.56
C LYS A 333 -16.56 28.18 -8.78
N PRO A 334 -16.53 29.40 -9.35
CA PRO A 334 -17.17 30.54 -8.71
C PRO A 334 -18.65 30.21 -8.45
N PRO A 335 -19.24 30.67 -7.34
CA PRO A 335 -20.64 30.41 -7.04
C PRO A 335 -21.49 30.92 -8.21
N MET A 336 -22.24 30.01 -8.85
CA MET A 336 -23.18 30.41 -9.89
C MET A 336 -24.15 31.43 -9.30
N LYS A 337 -24.48 32.48 -10.06
CA LYS A 337 -25.50 33.46 -9.68
C LYS A 337 -26.86 32.77 -9.56
N THR A 338 -27.13 32.17 -8.41
CA THR A 338 -28.42 31.60 -8.08
C THR A 338 -29.43 32.74 -8.02
N GLN A 339 -30.42 32.71 -8.90
CA GLN A 339 -31.66 33.45 -8.66
C GLN A 339 -32.14 33.07 -7.25
N ALA A 340 -32.55 34.07 -6.47
CA ALA A 340 -32.98 33.85 -5.10
C ALA A 340 -34.05 32.75 -5.10
N LYS A 341 -33.78 31.62 -4.43
CA LYS A 341 -34.75 30.52 -4.32
C LYS A 341 -36.06 31.13 -3.84
N ARG A 342 -37.12 31.02 -4.67
CA ARG A 342 -38.48 31.44 -4.27
C ARG A 342 -38.72 30.89 -2.86
N ARG A 343 -39.01 31.77 -1.90
CA ARG A 343 -39.46 31.37 -0.55
C ARG A 343 -40.51 30.27 -0.73
N ARG A 344 -40.36 29.13 -0.03
CA ARG A 344 -41.31 28.00 -0.10
C ARG A 344 -42.73 28.56 0.04
N SER A 345 -43.48 28.55 -1.05
CA SER A 345 -44.79 29.20 -1.12
C SER A 345 -45.84 28.29 -0.47
N ARG A 346 -46.17 28.62 0.79
CA ARG A 346 -47.02 27.84 1.70
C ARG A 346 -46.53 26.42 2.00
N ILE A 347 -46.29 26.15 3.28
CA ILE A 347 -46.28 24.78 3.79
C ILE A 347 -47.74 24.30 3.69
N GLN A 348 -48.02 23.36 2.79
CA GLN A 348 -49.28 22.63 2.81
C GLN A 348 -49.16 21.53 3.87
N PHE A 349 -49.85 21.72 4.99
CA PHE A 349 -50.02 20.66 5.97
C PHE A 349 -51.03 19.65 5.43
N ILE A 350 -50.68 18.36 5.47
CA ILE A 350 -51.59 17.26 5.09
C ILE A 350 -52.75 17.16 6.10
N ASP A 351 -52.48 17.51 7.36
CA ASP A 351 -53.46 17.58 8.44
C ASP A 351 -53.70 19.05 8.87
N PRO A 352 -54.94 19.58 8.76
CA PRO A 352 -55.27 20.94 9.19
C PRO A 352 -55.28 21.14 10.71
N SER A 353 -55.26 20.07 11.51
CA SER A 353 -55.10 20.16 12.97
C SER A 353 -53.66 20.54 13.35
N PHE A 354 -52.68 19.93 12.69
CA PHE A 354 -51.25 20.18 12.91
C PHE A 354 -50.85 21.62 12.57
N GLN A 355 -51.52 22.24 11.59
CA GLN A 355 -51.32 23.64 11.24
C GLN A 355 -51.50 24.58 12.44
N ARG A 356 -52.47 24.31 13.34
CA ARG A 356 -52.73 25.17 14.52
C ARG A 356 -51.57 25.14 15.51
N ASN A 357 -50.97 23.96 15.71
CA ASN A 357 -49.87 23.75 16.65
C ASN A 357 -48.56 24.39 16.19
N CYS A 358 -48.37 24.59 14.88
CA CYS A 358 -47.20 25.27 14.30
C CYS A 358 -47.37 26.79 14.13
N SER A 359 -48.53 27.35 14.50
CA SER A 359 -48.83 28.79 14.40
C SER A 359 -48.90 29.51 15.76
N SER A 360 -48.52 28.80 16.83
CA SER A 360 -48.28 29.33 18.19
C SER A 360 -46.78 29.50 18.41
#